data_AF-A0A137P2E2-F1
#
_entry.id   AF-A0A137P2E2-F1
#
_cell.length_a   1.000
_cell.length_b   1.000
_cell.length_c   1.000
_cell.angle_alpha   90.00
_cell.angle_beta   90.00
_cell.angle_gamma   90.00
#
_symmetry.space_group_name_H-M   'P 1'
#
loop_
_entity.id
_entity.type
_entity.pdbx_description
1 polymer ?
#
loop_
_entity_poly.entity_id
_entity_poly.type
_entity_poly.pdbx_seq_one_letter_code
_entity_poly.pdbx_strand_id
1 'polypeptide(L)'
;MTFSLSLDPYNVKPSDIEVYHEIWPNPWVMPIFMLLIGSIAFLLGFPILFVVHKYFRKELHIDLQMGLFMVALDTASSLGIAFGGLLNLPPLNLMVKYHSLCIIQVFCVSTTLVTSMLIMGVIALERCLLIVYNIKLEDKVYWIIISVCLSIAVANDLMVVCTDSIGLQPSGGMCHYSVNTRYGRAAYIIMLFTSAGSFCVLIVSYCKIVYNRHVTSRREQLALGLDPAKVKRETNRTTVKLLSILVINLVTNLPYVITQIVGLFDPTYYTPRVAFFTVPFLVLSLWWNSVIYLGLNEKIYIKLKETVNEWRAKYVRNHLDRLNISL
;
A
#
# COMPACT_ATOMS: atom_id res chain seq x y z
N MET A 1 6.13 38.61 -19.70
CA MET A 1 5.09 38.20 -18.73
C MET A 1 5.81 37.78 -17.45
N THR A 2 6.12 38.74 -16.59
CA THR A 2 6.74 38.52 -15.28
C THR A 2 5.61 38.25 -14.30
N PHE A 3 5.39 36.97 -13.95
CA PHE A 3 4.51 36.60 -12.85
C PHE A 3 5.18 37.04 -11.54
N SER A 4 4.88 38.26 -11.10
CA SER A 4 5.13 38.68 -9.72
C SER A 4 4.19 37.89 -8.83
N LEU A 5 4.64 36.71 -8.36
CA LEU A 5 4.00 36.02 -7.24
C LEU A 5 4.07 36.98 -6.04
N SER A 6 2.98 37.69 -5.75
CA SER A 6 2.81 38.34 -4.46
C SER A 6 2.94 37.24 -3.41
N LEU A 7 3.93 37.37 -2.53
CA LEU A 7 4.06 36.52 -1.35
C LEU A 7 2.81 36.76 -0.50
N ASP A 8 1.85 35.85 -0.64
CA ASP A 8 0.59 35.88 0.10
C ASP A 8 0.93 35.81 1.59
N PRO A 9 0.65 36.86 2.40
CA PRO A 9 1.06 36.94 3.80
C PRO A 9 0.41 35.85 4.69
N TYR A 10 -0.50 35.05 4.14
CA TYR A 10 -1.16 33.92 4.79
C TYR A 10 -0.47 32.56 4.61
N ASN A 11 0.70 32.50 3.95
CA ASN A 11 1.38 31.22 3.66
C ASN A 11 2.46 30.84 4.69
N VAL A 12 2.26 31.17 5.98
CA VAL A 12 3.15 30.72 7.05
C VAL A 12 2.84 29.26 7.36
N LYS A 13 3.84 28.38 7.27
CA LYS A 13 3.74 26.96 7.67
C LYS A 13 3.43 26.93 9.18
N PRO A 14 2.30 26.34 9.63
CA PRO A 14 2.02 26.20 11.05
C PRO A 14 3.11 25.33 11.69
N SER A 15 3.41 25.60 12.95
CA SER A 15 4.36 24.80 13.71
C SER A 15 3.77 23.40 13.97
N ASP A 16 4.62 22.38 14.04
CA ASP A 16 4.16 21.00 14.31
C ASP A 16 3.47 20.89 15.68
N ILE A 17 3.77 21.80 16.62
CA ILE A 17 3.13 21.90 17.93
C ILE A 17 1.68 22.37 17.80
N GLU A 18 1.43 23.41 17.00
CA GLU A 18 0.07 23.91 16.74
C GLU A 18 -0.79 22.80 16.09
N VAL A 19 -0.25 22.15 15.05
CA VAL A 19 -0.92 21.03 14.37
C VAL A 19 -1.23 19.90 15.35
N TYR A 20 -0.31 19.59 16.26
CA TYR A 20 -0.52 18.55 17.27
C TYR A 20 -1.66 18.87 18.24
N HIS A 21 -1.81 20.13 18.65
CA HIS A 21 -2.90 20.54 19.54
C HIS A 21 -4.28 20.54 18.86
N GLU A 22 -4.32 20.60 17.53
CA GLU A 22 -5.55 20.55 16.73
C GLU A 22 -5.97 19.12 16.33
N ILE A 23 -5.23 18.08 16.75
CA ILE A 23 -5.56 16.69 16.41
C ILE A 23 -6.93 16.31 16.95
N TRP A 24 -7.79 15.80 16.07
CA TRP A 24 -9.13 15.33 16.39
C TRP A 24 -9.25 13.80 16.24
N PRO A 25 -10.02 13.10 17.09
CA PRO A 25 -10.72 13.60 18.29
C PRO A 25 -9.79 13.80 19.49
N ASN A 26 -8.64 13.13 19.48
CA ASN A 26 -7.63 13.17 20.52
C ASN A 26 -6.30 12.61 19.96
N PRO A 27 -5.12 13.18 20.28
CA PRO A 27 -3.81 12.66 19.87
C PRO A 27 -3.51 11.20 20.24
N TRP A 28 -4.29 10.54 21.11
CA TRP A 28 -4.08 9.10 21.41
C TRP A 28 -4.61 8.16 20.32
N VAL A 29 -5.72 8.50 19.66
CA VAL A 29 -6.51 7.51 18.91
C VAL A 29 -5.79 7.06 17.64
N MET A 30 -5.31 8.00 16.83
CA MET A 30 -4.66 7.69 15.56
C MET A 30 -3.33 6.94 15.74
N PRO A 31 -2.41 7.35 16.65
CA PRO A 31 -1.19 6.59 16.90
C PRO A 31 -1.43 5.16 17.41
N ILE A 32 -2.41 4.94 18.29
CA ILE A 32 -2.80 3.59 18.74
C ILE A 32 -3.28 2.75 17.55
N PHE A 33 -4.16 3.31 16.71
CA PHE A 33 -4.65 2.62 15.52
C PHE A 33 -3.49 2.23 14.58
N MET A 34 -2.59 3.16 14.29
CA MET A 34 -1.42 2.92 13.44
C MET A 34 -0.48 1.88 14.03
N LEU A 35 -0.24 1.90 15.34
CA LEU A 35 0.57 0.91 16.03
C LEU A 35 -0.03 -0.49 15.88
N LEU A 36 -1.34 -0.63 16.12
CA LEU A 36 -2.03 -1.92 16.04
C LEU A 36 -2.07 -2.45 14.61
N ILE A 37 -2.55 -1.65 13.65
CA ILE A 37 -2.67 -2.10 12.26
C ILE A 37 -1.30 -2.31 11.62
N GLY A 38 -0.33 -1.42 11.88
CA GLY A 38 1.05 -1.58 11.41
C GLY A 38 1.69 -2.87 11.93
N SER A 39 1.49 -3.19 13.21
CA SER A 39 1.97 -4.44 13.80
C SER A 39 1.30 -5.68 13.19
N ILE A 40 -0.01 -5.65 12.98
CA ILE A 40 -0.75 -6.76 12.34
C ILE A 40 -0.28 -6.96 10.89
N ALA A 41 -0.13 -5.88 10.12
CA ALA A 41 0.34 -5.94 8.74
C ALA A 41 1.78 -6.48 8.67
N PHE A 42 2.67 -6.04 9.57
CA PHE A 42 4.04 -6.56 9.66
C PHE A 42 4.07 -8.05 10.00
N LEU A 43 3.30 -8.46 11.00
CA LEU A 43 3.20 -9.87 11.42
C LEU A 43 2.60 -10.77 10.34
N LEU A 44 1.80 -10.23 9.42
CA LEU A 44 1.30 -10.97 8.27
C LEU A 44 2.32 -11.00 7.12
N GLY A 45 2.92 -9.86 6.78
CA GLY A 45 3.86 -9.73 5.67
C GLY A 45 5.17 -10.49 5.89
N PHE A 46 5.72 -10.45 7.10
CA PHE A 46 7.00 -11.09 7.40
C PHE A 46 7.00 -12.63 7.19
N PRO A 47 6.02 -13.40 7.70
CA PRO A 47 5.91 -14.83 7.41
C PRO A 47 5.72 -15.15 5.92
N ILE A 48 4.99 -14.31 5.17
CA ILE A 48 4.82 -14.46 3.71
C ILE A 48 6.19 -14.36 3.04
N LEU A 49 6.94 -13.28 3.33
CA LEU A 49 8.28 -13.07 2.79
C LEU A 49 9.20 -14.24 3.13
N PHE A 50 9.18 -14.69 4.38
CA PHE A 50 9.97 -15.83 4.85
C PHE A 50 9.65 -17.12 4.06
N VAL A 51 8.37 -17.47 3.94
CA VAL A 51 7.94 -18.70 3.26
C VAL A 51 8.27 -18.67 1.78
N VAL A 52 7.99 -17.56 1.09
CA VAL A 52 8.28 -17.44 -0.35
C VAL A 52 9.79 -17.50 -0.60
N HIS A 53 10.59 -16.78 0.20
CA HIS A 53 12.04 -16.81 0.09
C HIS A 53 12.63 -18.19 0.36
N LYS A 54 12.11 -18.91 1.35
CA LYS A 54 12.62 -20.23 1.75
C LYS A 54 12.20 -21.35 0.81
N TYR A 55 10.94 -21.38 0.38
CA TYR A 55 10.36 -22.54 -0.30
C TYR A 55 10.14 -22.34 -1.80
N PHE A 56 9.97 -21.11 -2.28
CA PHE A 56 9.56 -20.84 -3.67
C PHE A 56 10.64 -20.17 -4.52
N ARG A 57 11.86 -19.92 -3.99
CA ARG A 57 12.94 -19.17 -4.67
C ARG A 57 13.24 -19.61 -6.10
N LYS A 58 13.10 -20.90 -6.43
CA LYS A 58 13.42 -21.45 -7.76
C LYS A 58 12.26 -21.40 -8.76
N GLU A 59 11.03 -21.21 -8.30
CA GLU A 59 9.80 -21.31 -9.10
C GLU A 59 9.04 -19.98 -9.17
N LEU A 60 9.72 -18.86 -8.94
CA LEU A 60 9.07 -17.55 -8.97
C LEU A 60 8.88 -17.09 -10.41
N HIS A 61 7.66 -17.25 -10.92
CA HIS A 61 7.18 -16.51 -12.09
C HIS A 61 7.20 -15.00 -11.81
N ILE A 62 7.28 -14.19 -12.86
CA ILE A 62 7.47 -12.74 -12.74
C ILE A 62 6.31 -12.06 -11.99
N ASP A 63 5.05 -12.49 -12.21
CA ASP A 63 3.87 -12.06 -11.44
C ASP A 63 4.05 -12.28 -9.93
N LEU A 64 4.62 -13.41 -9.56
CA LEU A 64 4.90 -13.77 -8.19
C LEU A 64 6.06 -12.96 -7.60
N GLN A 65 7.11 -12.70 -8.39
CA GLN A 65 8.22 -11.84 -7.99
C GLN A 65 7.76 -10.40 -7.72
N MET A 66 6.96 -9.84 -8.61
CA MET A 66 6.41 -8.48 -8.45
C MET A 66 5.49 -8.39 -7.23
N GLY A 67 4.60 -9.39 -7.05
CA GLY A 67 3.77 -9.47 -5.85
C GLY A 67 4.58 -9.62 -4.56
N LEU A 68 5.66 -10.39 -4.58
CA LEU A 68 6.56 -10.53 -3.43
C LEU A 68 7.28 -9.21 -3.11
N PHE A 69 7.74 -8.49 -4.13
CA PHE A 69 8.37 -7.18 -3.97
C PHE A 69 7.38 -6.15 -3.38
N MET A 70 6.13 -6.15 -3.85
CA MET A 70 5.05 -5.34 -3.27
C MET A 70 4.83 -5.67 -1.78
N VAL A 71 4.72 -6.95 -1.42
CA VAL A 71 4.59 -7.37 0.00
C VAL A 71 5.81 -6.96 0.82
N ALA A 72 7.01 -6.95 0.25
CA ALA A 72 8.22 -6.49 0.93
C ALA A 72 8.17 -4.99 1.25
N LEU A 73 7.73 -4.18 0.29
CA LEU A 73 7.53 -2.73 0.48
C LEU A 73 6.43 -2.44 1.50
N ASP A 74 5.31 -3.19 1.46
CA ASP A 74 4.23 -3.03 2.43
C ASP A 74 4.65 -3.46 3.84
N THR A 75 5.48 -4.50 3.94
CA THR A 75 6.05 -4.93 5.22
C THR A 75 6.98 -3.85 5.79
N ALA A 76 7.83 -3.24 4.95
CA ALA A 76 8.67 -2.11 5.37
C ALA A 76 7.84 -0.88 5.78
N SER A 77 6.80 -0.54 5.01
CA SER A 77 5.85 0.54 5.33
C SER A 77 5.17 0.30 6.68
N SER A 78 4.69 -0.92 6.90
CA SER A 78 3.96 -1.29 8.11
C SER A 78 4.82 -1.20 9.36
N LEU A 79 6.11 -1.54 9.26
CA LEU A 79 7.08 -1.33 10.32
C LEU A 79 7.29 0.16 10.61
N GLY A 80 7.47 0.99 9.58
CA GLY A 80 7.60 2.45 9.73
C GLY A 80 6.35 3.10 10.33
N ILE A 81 5.15 2.63 9.99
CA ILE A 81 3.88 3.09 10.56
C ILE A 81 3.74 2.64 12.02
N ALA A 82 4.09 1.40 12.35
CA ALA A 82 4.06 0.92 13.73
C ALA A 82 5.02 1.72 14.62
N PHE A 83 6.25 1.97 14.16
CA PHE A 83 7.19 2.83 14.86
C PHE A 83 6.71 4.28 14.95
N GLY A 84 6.16 4.84 13.87
CA GLY A 84 5.58 6.19 13.89
C GLY A 84 4.45 6.32 14.92
N GLY A 85 3.56 5.32 14.98
CA GLY A 85 2.52 5.23 16.00
C GLY A 85 3.10 5.19 17.41
N LEU A 86 4.09 4.33 17.67
CA LEU A 86 4.75 4.24 18.98
C LEU A 86 5.43 5.55 19.39
N LEU A 87 6.20 6.17 18.48
CA LEU A 87 6.95 7.39 18.74
C LEU A 87 6.06 8.62 18.93
N ASN A 88 4.85 8.61 18.38
CA ASN A 88 3.90 9.70 18.49
C ASN A 88 2.81 9.49 19.56
N LEU A 89 2.90 8.43 20.36
CA LEU A 89 2.03 8.27 21.53
C LEU A 89 2.34 9.35 22.58
N PRO A 90 1.32 9.99 23.19
CA PRO A 90 1.54 10.86 24.34
C PRO A 90 2.05 10.03 25.55
N PRO A 91 2.94 10.58 26.41
CA PRO A 91 3.53 11.91 26.39
C PRO A 91 4.83 12.01 25.55
N LEU A 92 5.20 10.97 24.80
CA LEU A 92 6.48 10.91 24.07
C LEU A 92 6.55 12.02 23.01
N ASN A 93 5.59 12.03 22.07
CA ASN A 93 5.45 13.01 20.98
C ASN A 93 6.78 13.31 20.26
N LEU A 94 7.57 12.26 20.01
CA LEU A 94 8.94 12.41 19.55
C LEU A 94 9.01 12.94 18.12
N MET A 95 8.01 12.63 17.30
CA MET A 95 7.91 13.12 15.91
C MET A 95 7.74 14.63 15.84
N VAL A 96 7.05 15.23 16.82
CA VAL A 96 6.89 16.69 16.96
C VAL A 96 8.17 17.35 17.45
N LYS A 97 8.88 16.68 18.37
CA LYS A 97 10.09 17.21 19.01
C LYS A 97 11.34 17.10 18.11
N TYR A 98 11.42 16.05 17.30
CA TYR A 98 12.60 15.72 16.51
C TYR A 98 12.25 15.61 15.02
N HIS A 99 12.49 16.70 14.29
CA HIS A 99 12.25 16.78 12.85
C HIS A 99 12.98 15.69 12.04
N SER A 100 14.13 15.20 12.51
CA SER A 100 14.85 14.09 11.87
C SER A 100 14.05 12.78 11.84
N LEU A 101 13.25 12.49 12.87
CA LEU A 101 12.38 11.30 12.89
C LEU A 101 11.24 11.44 11.87
N CYS A 102 10.74 12.66 11.69
CA CYS A 102 9.75 13.02 10.67
C CYS A 102 10.29 12.78 9.25
N ILE A 103 11.53 13.20 8.98
CA ILE A 103 12.23 12.93 7.72
C ILE A 103 12.37 11.42 7.47
N ILE A 104 12.88 10.66 8.46
CA ILE A 104 13.09 9.21 8.32
C ILE A 104 11.76 8.50 8.07
N GLN A 105 10.71 8.89 8.79
CA GLN A 105 9.39 8.29 8.59
C GLN A 105 8.86 8.58 7.18
N VAL A 106 8.91 9.83 6.70
CA VAL A 106 8.44 10.16 5.35
C VAL A 106 9.22 9.38 4.31
N PHE A 107 10.56 9.39 4.40
CA PHE A 107 11.41 8.67 3.45
C PHE A 107 11.12 7.16 3.44
N CYS A 108 11.00 6.53 4.61
CA CYS A 108 10.73 5.10 4.69
C CYS A 108 9.30 4.75 4.27
N VAL A 109 8.29 5.43 4.82
CA VAL A 109 6.87 5.08 4.65
C VAL A 109 6.33 5.60 3.32
N SER A 110 6.60 6.85 2.94
CA SER A 110 6.08 7.43 1.70
C SER A 110 6.66 6.74 0.47
N THR A 111 8.00 6.60 0.39
CA THR A 111 8.65 5.89 -0.73
C THR A 111 8.08 4.49 -0.90
N THR A 112 8.01 3.70 0.17
CA THR A 112 7.58 2.30 0.07
C THR A 112 6.09 2.17 -0.24
N LEU A 113 5.23 2.99 0.36
CA LEU A 113 3.79 3.00 0.11
C LEU A 113 3.45 3.43 -1.32
N VAL A 114 4.03 4.54 -1.80
CA VAL A 114 3.80 5.04 -3.17
C VAL A 114 4.33 4.05 -4.20
N THR A 115 5.51 3.47 -3.97
CA THR A 115 6.08 2.45 -4.86
C THR A 115 5.19 1.20 -4.91
N SER A 116 4.64 0.77 -3.77
CA SER A 116 3.69 -0.35 -3.69
C SER A 116 2.43 -0.08 -4.53
N MET A 117 1.84 1.11 -4.43
CA MET A 117 0.70 1.51 -5.26
C MET A 117 1.02 1.48 -6.75
N LEU A 118 2.22 1.94 -7.15
CA LEU A 118 2.65 1.91 -8.55
C LEU A 118 2.81 0.48 -9.06
N ILE A 119 3.45 -0.39 -8.29
CA ILE A 119 3.64 -1.82 -8.64
C ILE A 119 2.30 -2.53 -8.76
N MET A 120 1.31 -2.19 -7.92
CA MET A 120 -0.03 -2.76 -8.02
C MET A 120 -0.68 -2.49 -9.39
N GLY A 121 -0.49 -1.28 -9.93
CA GLY A 121 -0.90 -0.95 -11.31
C GLY A 121 -0.15 -1.77 -12.36
N VAL A 122 1.15 -1.96 -12.18
CA VAL A 122 1.99 -2.80 -13.07
C VAL A 122 1.54 -4.26 -13.07
N ILE A 123 1.24 -4.84 -11.90
CA ILE A 123 0.71 -6.22 -11.77
C ILE A 123 -0.66 -6.33 -12.47
N ALA A 124 -1.52 -5.33 -12.31
CA ALA A 124 -2.82 -5.32 -13.00
C ALA A 124 -2.64 -5.26 -14.53
N LEU A 125 -1.69 -4.45 -15.01
CA LEU A 125 -1.37 -4.33 -16.43
C LEU A 125 -0.78 -5.62 -17.00
N GLU A 126 0.19 -6.25 -16.34
CA GLU A 126 0.73 -7.56 -16.72
C GLU A 126 -0.39 -8.58 -16.92
N ARG A 127 -1.27 -8.71 -15.92
CA ARG A 127 -2.38 -9.66 -15.97
C ARG A 127 -3.32 -9.37 -17.13
N CYS A 128 -3.53 -8.09 -17.44
CA CYS A 128 -4.32 -7.67 -18.60
C CYS A 128 -3.64 -8.06 -19.91
N LEU A 129 -2.33 -7.80 -20.04
CA LEU A 129 -1.53 -8.16 -21.22
C LEU A 129 -1.55 -9.66 -21.48
N LEU A 130 -1.37 -10.47 -20.43
CA LEU A 130 -1.39 -11.94 -20.54
C LEU A 130 -2.78 -12.49 -20.85
N ILE A 131 -3.82 -12.05 -20.13
CA ILE A 131 -5.17 -12.65 -20.25
C ILE A 131 -5.94 -12.13 -21.46
N VAL A 132 -5.82 -10.83 -21.77
CA VAL A 132 -6.63 -10.17 -22.80
C VAL A 132 -5.91 -10.17 -24.15
N TYR A 133 -4.62 -9.85 -24.15
CA TYR A 133 -3.86 -9.68 -25.39
C TYR A 133 -2.94 -10.85 -25.72
N ASN A 134 -2.76 -11.80 -24.78
CA ASN A 134 -1.80 -12.90 -24.91
C ASN A 134 -0.37 -12.42 -25.20
N ILE A 135 0.00 -11.24 -24.68
CA ILE A 135 1.33 -10.65 -24.83
C ILE A 135 2.14 -10.97 -23.58
N LYS A 136 3.25 -11.69 -23.76
CA LYS A 136 4.22 -11.96 -22.71
C LYS A 136 5.41 -11.01 -22.87
N LEU A 137 5.57 -10.07 -21.94
CA LEU A 137 6.76 -9.23 -21.87
C LEU A 137 7.93 -10.00 -21.25
N GLU A 138 9.16 -9.58 -21.56
CA GLU A 138 10.35 -10.11 -20.94
C GLU A 138 10.50 -9.60 -19.50
N ASP A 139 10.97 -10.47 -18.60
CA ASP A 139 11.15 -10.17 -17.16
C ASP A 139 12.00 -8.92 -16.92
N LYS A 140 13.02 -8.67 -17.77
CA LYS A 140 13.88 -7.48 -17.68
C LYS A 140 13.09 -6.18 -17.81
N VAL A 141 12.06 -6.16 -18.65
CA VAL A 141 11.23 -4.97 -18.86
C VAL A 141 10.47 -4.62 -17.58
N TYR A 142 9.94 -5.62 -16.87
CA TYR A 142 9.25 -5.40 -15.60
C TYR A 142 10.19 -4.84 -14.53
N TRP A 143 11.41 -5.35 -14.42
CA TRP A 143 12.40 -4.82 -13.48
C TRP A 143 12.81 -3.38 -13.80
N ILE A 144 12.91 -3.00 -15.07
CA ILE A 144 13.13 -1.60 -15.48
C ILE A 144 11.94 -0.74 -15.06
N ILE A 145 10.70 -1.17 -15.31
CA ILE A 145 9.49 -0.44 -14.90
C ILE A 145 9.47 -0.24 -13.38
N ILE A 146 9.72 -1.30 -12.60
CA ILE A 146 9.77 -1.22 -11.13
C ILE A 146 10.87 -0.27 -10.66
N SER A 147 12.05 -0.32 -11.27
CA SER A 147 13.14 0.60 -10.96
C SER A 147 12.74 2.04 -11.21
N VAL A 148 12.05 2.33 -12.31
CA VAL A 148 11.55 3.67 -12.63
C VAL A 148 10.50 4.11 -11.61
N CYS A 149 9.54 3.25 -11.25
CA CYS A 149 8.54 3.55 -10.22
C CYS A 149 9.20 3.91 -8.87
N LEU A 150 10.19 3.13 -8.44
CA LEU A 150 10.93 3.38 -7.21
C LEU A 150 11.75 4.67 -7.29
N SER A 151 12.44 4.91 -8.42
CA SER A 151 13.23 6.13 -8.62
C SER A 151 12.38 7.39 -8.56
N ILE A 152 11.16 7.37 -9.12
CA ILE A 152 10.23 8.49 -9.02
C ILE A 152 9.86 8.79 -7.56
N ALA A 153 9.53 7.76 -6.77
CA ALA A 153 9.17 7.93 -5.37
C ALA A 153 10.36 8.46 -4.54
N VAL A 154 11.55 7.88 -4.72
CA VAL A 154 12.78 8.32 -4.03
C VAL A 154 13.17 9.75 -4.43
N ALA A 155 13.10 10.10 -5.71
CA ALA A 155 13.40 11.46 -6.17
C ALA A 155 12.42 12.49 -5.58
N ASN A 156 11.14 12.12 -5.45
CA ASN A 156 10.12 12.95 -4.84
C ASN A 156 10.40 13.20 -3.35
N ASP A 157 10.76 12.15 -2.61
CA ASP A 157 11.12 12.25 -1.19
C ASP A 157 12.42 13.03 -0.99
N LEU A 158 13.44 12.80 -1.82
CA LEU A 158 14.69 13.54 -1.75
C LEU A 158 14.47 15.03 -1.99
N MET A 159 13.61 15.39 -2.95
CA MET A 159 13.25 16.78 -3.22
C MET A 159 12.69 17.46 -1.97
N VAL A 160 11.71 16.86 -1.29
CA VAL A 160 11.11 17.49 -0.09
C VAL A 160 12.03 17.50 1.13
N VAL A 161 12.93 16.51 1.24
CA VAL A 161 13.94 16.48 2.32
C VAL A 161 14.96 17.60 2.12
N CYS A 162 15.48 17.77 0.90
CA CYS A 162 16.44 18.82 0.58
C CYS A 162 15.87 20.24 0.75
N THR A 163 14.55 20.40 0.68
CA THR A 163 13.87 21.71 0.76
C THR A 163 13.06 21.90 2.05
N ASP A 164 13.30 21.08 3.08
CA ASP A 164 12.61 21.13 4.39
C ASP A 164 11.07 21.25 4.26
N SER A 165 10.52 20.51 3.30
CA SER A 165 9.12 20.58 2.89
C SER A 165 8.28 19.45 3.49
N ILE A 166 8.73 18.93 4.64
CA ILE A 166 8.07 17.88 5.43
C ILE A 166 7.45 18.51 6.68
N GLY A 167 6.30 18.02 7.12
CA GLY A 167 5.67 18.42 8.37
C GLY A 167 4.72 17.35 8.92
N LEU A 168 4.29 17.54 10.16
CA LEU A 168 3.29 16.65 10.77
C LEU A 168 1.94 16.80 10.05
N GLN A 169 1.28 15.68 9.77
CA GLN A 169 -0.08 15.72 9.22
C GLN A 169 -1.12 16.07 10.28
N PRO A 170 -2.25 16.71 9.90
CA PRO A 170 -3.38 16.97 10.79
C PRO A 170 -3.97 15.73 11.49
N SER A 171 -3.71 14.53 10.96
CA SER A 171 -4.10 13.26 11.63
C SER A 171 -3.29 12.97 12.89
N GLY A 172 -2.13 13.60 13.06
CA GLY A 172 -1.24 13.35 14.18
C GLY A 172 -0.68 11.93 14.24
N GLY A 173 -0.77 11.15 13.16
CA GLY A 173 -0.23 9.79 13.13
C GLY A 173 1.09 9.67 12.35
N MET A 174 1.32 10.59 11.42
CA MET A 174 2.46 10.53 10.52
C MET A 174 2.86 11.91 10.01
N CYS A 175 4.09 11.99 9.54
CA CYS A 175 4.61 13.09 8.76
C CYS A 175 4.33 12.90 7.28
N HIS A 176 4.22 14.01 6.55
CA HIS A 176 4.04 14.01 5.10
C HIS A 176 4.53 15.33 4.50
N TYR A 177 4.51 15.43 3.17
CA TYR A 177 4.76 16.67 2.43
C TYR A 177 3.85 17.82 2.91
N SER A 178 4.45 18.98 3.16
CA SER A 178 3.74 20.18 3.59
C SER A 178 3.22 20.96 2.38
N VAL A 179 1.90 21.03 2.22
CA VAL A 179 1.21 21.79 1.16
C VAL A 179 1.41 23.31 1.25
N ASN A 180 1.91 23.82 2.37
CA ASN A 180 2.19 25.25 2.53
C ASN A 180 3.47 25.65 1.76
N THR A 181 4.41 24.72 1.62
CA THR A 181 5.66 24.94 0.88
C THR A 181 5.50 24.71 -0.61
N ARG A 182 6.28 25.42 -1.44
CA ARG A 182 6.23 25.25 -2.92
C ARG A 182 6.65 23.85 -3.35
N TYR A 183 7.74 23.34 -2.79
CA TYR A 183 8.25 22.00 -3.13
C TYR A 183 7.39 20.89 -2.55
N GLY A 184 6.80 21.07 -1.36
CA GLY A 184 5.81 20.14 -0.83
C GLY A 184 4.56 20.04 -1.69
N ARG A 185 4.06 21.17 -2.24
CA ARG A 185 2.98 21.16 -3.25
C ARG A 185 3.38 20.42 -4.53
N ALA A 186 4.57 20.70 -5.06
CA ALA A 186 5.06 20.00 -6.24
C ALA A 186 5.16 18.48 -6.00
N ALA A 187 5.67 18.06 -4.84
CA ALA A 187 5.76 16.66 -4.47
C ALA A 187 4.39 15.99 -4.32
N TYR A 188 3.44 16.72 -3.77
CA TYR A 188 2.06 16.28 -3.63
C TYR A 188 1.39 16.07 -5.00
N ILE A 189 1.61 16.98 -5.95
CA ILE A 189 1.14 16.88 -7.33
C ILE A 189 1.74 15.65 -8.02
N ILE A 190 3.06 15.44 -7.90
CA ILE A 190 3.76 14.27 -8.48
C ILE A 190 3.17 12.97 -7.92
N MET A 191 3.00 12.89 -6.60
CA MET A 191 2.40 11.73 -5.93
C MET A 191 0.95 11.51 -6.37
N LEU A 192 0.15 12.58 -6.52
CA LEU A 192 -1.24 12.48 -6.99
C LEU A 192 -1.30 11.92 -8.42
N PHE A 193 -0.51 12.43 -9.35
CA PHE A 193 -0.53 11.95 -10.74
C PHE A 193 -0.03 10.51 -10.86
N THR A 194 1.01 10.14 -10.12
CA THR A 194 1.56 8.78 -10.14
C THR A 194 0.58 7.77 -9.53
N SER A 195 -0.02 8.09 -8.37
CA SER A 195 -1.03 7.24 -7.74
C SER A 195 -2.32 7.15 -8.58
N ALA A 196 -2.87 8.29 -9.04
CA ALA A 196 -4.06 8.32 -9.88
C ALA A 196 -3.85 7.55 -11.20
N GLY A 197 -2.67 7.71 -11.83
CA GLY A 197 -2.29 6.95 -13.02
C GLY A 197 -2.30 5.44 -12.76
N SER A 198 -1.73 5.00 -11.63
CA SER A 198 -1.79 3.59 -11.23
C SER A 198 -3.23 3.10 -11.01
N PHE A 199 -4.08 3.89 -10.35
CA PHE A 199 -5.49 3.56 -10.17
C PHE A 199 -6.24 3.45 -11.49
N CYS A 200 -6.02 4.37 -12.43
CA CYS A 200 -6.62 4.28 -13.76
C CYS A 200 -6.21 3.00 -14.48
N VAL A 201 -4.91 2.65 -14.45
CA VAL A 201 -4.40 1.39 -15.03
C VAL A 201 -5.05 0.18 -14.36
N LEU A 202 -5.16 0.19 -13.03
CA LEU A 202 -5.78 -0.88 -12.27
C LEU A 202 -7.26 -1.08 -12.64
N ILE A 203 -8.05 0.00 -12.66
CA ILE A 203 -9.48 -0.05 -13.02
C ILE A 203 -9.65 -0.55 -14.46
N VAL A 204 -8.98 0.08 -15.42
CA VAL A 204 -9.11 -0.27 -16.84
C VAL A 204 -8.69 -1.71 -17.10
N SER A 205 -7.59 -2.16 -16.47
CA SER A 205 -7.07 -3.52 -16.60
C SER A 205 -8.06 -4.55 -16.08
N TYR A 206 -8.56 -4.40 -14.85
CA TYR A 206 -9.52 -5.36 -14.29
C TYR A 206 -10.87 -5.34 -15.01
N CYS A 207 -11.38 -4.17 -15.42
CA CYS A 207 -12.58 -4.09 -16.26
C CYS A 207 -12.41 -4.86 -17.58
N LYS A 208 -11.26 -4.69 -18.27
CA LYS A 208 -10.96 -5.43 -19.51
C LYS A 208 -10.82 -6.92 -19.27
N ILE A 209 -10.17 -7.35 -18.18
CA ILE A 209 -10.04 -8.77 -17.83
C ILE A 209 -11.42 -9.41 -17.61
N VAL A 210 -12.29 -8.77 -16.83
CA VAL A 210 -13.65 -9.27 -16.56
C VAL A 210 -14.46 -9.37 -17.85
N TYR A 211 -14.43 -8.31 -18.68
CA TYR A 211 -15.12 -8.31 -19.97
C TYR A 211 -14.62 -9.43 -20.89
N ASN A 212 -13.30 -9.55 -21.09
CA ASN A 212 -12.72 -10.57 -21.97
C ASN A 212 -13.02 -11.99 -21.46
N ARG A 213 -12.94 -12.23 -20.15
CA ARG A 213 -13.28 -13.53 -19.55
C ARG A 213 -14.73 -13.92 -19.81
N HIS A 214 -15.67 -12.99 -19.74
CA HIS A 214 -17.07 -13.27 -20.06
C HIS A 214 -17.27 -13.63 -21.54
N VAL A 215 -16.60 -12.92 -22.45
CA VAL A 215 -16.70 -13.19 -23.90
C VAL A 215 -16.06 -14.54 -24.26
N THR A 216 -14.84 -14.80 -23.78
CA THR A 216 -14.12 -16.05 -24.05
C THR A 216 -14.86 -17.26 -23.51
N SER A 217 -15.38 -17.18 -22.27
CA SER A 217 -16.17 -18.25 -21.65
C SER A 217 -17.41 -18.62 -22.48
N ARG A 218 -18.12 -17.64 -23.04
CA ARG A 218 -19.26 -17.90 -23.95
C ARG A 218 -18.83 -18.58 -25.24
N ARG A 219 -17.70 -18.15 -25.82
CA ARG A 219 -17.17 -18.73 -27.06
C ARG A 219 -16.75 -20.18 -26.86
N GLU A 220 -16.07 -20.49 -25.76
CA GLU A 220 -15.63 -21.85 -25.43
C GLU A 220 -16.81 -22.78 -25.14
N GLN A 221 -17.86 -22.28 -24.45
CA GLN A 221 -19.10 -23.03 -24.25
C GLN A 221 -19.73 -23.46 -25.59
N LEU A 222 -19.81 -22.54 -26.55
CA LEU A 222 -20.37 -22.82 -27.87
C LEU A 222 -19.47 -23.75 -28.71
N ALA A 223 -18.15 -23.62 -28.60
CA ALA A 223 -17.21 -24.40 -29.42
C ALA A 223 -17.01 -25.83 -28.92
N LEU A 224 -17.04 -26.06 -27.60
CA LEU A 224 -16.70 -27.35 -26.99
C LEU A 224 -17.92 -28.14 -26.50
N GLY A 225 -19.13 -27.56 -26.56
CA GLY A 225 -20.35 -28.21 -26.05
C GLY A 225 -20.31 -28.46 -24.54
N LEU A 226 -19.54 -27.66 -23.79
CA LEU A 226 -19.40 -27.81 -22.33
C LEU A 226 -20.71 -27.44 -21.62
N ASP A 227 -20.99 -28.12 -20.51
CA ASP A 227 -22.13 -27.77 -19.64
C ASP A 227 -22.03 -26.28 -19.21
N PRO A 228 -22.99 -25.43 -19.63
CA PRO A 228 -22.96 -24.00 -19.35
C PRO A 228 -22.98 -23.70 -17.85
N ALA A 229 -23.58 -24.58 -17.03
CA ALA A 229 -23.65 -24.37 -15.58
C ALA A 229 -22.26 -24.48 -14.93
N LYS A 230 -21.47 -25.49 -15.33
CA LYS A 230 -20.11 -25.70 -14.80
C LYS A 230 -19.17 -24.57 -15.20
N VAL A 231 -19.12 -24.22 -16.49
CA VAL A 231 -18.23 -23.17 -16.99
C VAL A 231 -18.60 -21.80 -16.40
N LYS A 232 -19.89 -21.50 -16.26
CA LYS A 232 -20.36 -20.26 -15.60
C LYS A 232 -19.93 -20.20 -14.14
N ARG A 233 -19.99 -21.32 -13.40
CA ARG A 233 -19.56 -21.37 -11.99
C ARG A 233 -18.07 -21.06 -11.83
N GLU A 234 -17.22 -21.67 -12.65
CA GLU A 234 -15.76 -21.43 -12.61
C GLU A 234 -15.40 -20.01 -13.02
N THR A 235 -16.03 -19.51 -14.10
CA THR A 235 -15.84 -18.13 -14.57
C THR A 235 -16.28 -17.11 -13.52
N ASN A 236 -17.44 -17.31 -12.89
CA ASN A 236 -17.94 -16.44 -11.84
C ASN A 236 -17.05 -16.46 -10.60
N ARG A 237 -16.51 -17.62 -10.21
CA ARG A 237 -15.59 -17.71 -9.07
C ARG A 237 -14.34 -16.86 -9.28
N THR A 238 -13.73 -16.95 -10.46
CA THR A 238 -12.54 -16.14 -10.80
C THR A 238 -12.90 -14.66 -10.92
N THR A 239 -14.03 -14.33 -11.55
CA THR A 239 -14.50 -12.94 -11.71
C THR A 239 -14.76 -12.28 -10.37
N VAL A 240 -15.45 -12.96 -9.44
CA VAL A 240 -15.71 -12.45 -8.09
C VAL A 240 -14.40 -12.21 -7.35
N LYS A 241 -13.44 -13.14 -7.43
CA LYS A 241 -12.10 -12.92 -6.81
C LYS A 241 -11.41 -11.66 -7.34
N LEU A 242 -11.36 -11.48 -8.66
CA LEU A 242 -10.73 -10.32 -9.27
C LEU A 242 -11.47 -9.01 -8.95
N LEU A 243 -12.80 -9.05 -8.95
CA LEU A 243 -13.63 -7.90 -8.60
C LEU A 243 -13.48 -7.52 -7.13
N SER A 244 -13.40 -8.49 -6.22
CA SER A 244 -13.12 -8.23 -4.80
C SER A 244 -11.77 -7.54 -4.61
N ILE A 245 -10.74 -7.92 -5.35
CA ILE A 245 -9.43 -7.26 -5.32
C ILE A 245 -9.55 -5.80 -5.77
N LEU A 246 -10.27 -5.55 -6.87
CA LEU A 246 -10.52 -4.20 -7.36
C LEU A 246 -11.28 -3.35 -6.32
N VAL A 247 -12.37 -3.88 -5.77
CA VAL A 247 -13.21 -3.17 -4.80
C VAL A 247 -12.45 -2.86 -3.52
N ILE A 248 -11.71 -3.83 -2.96
CA ILE A 248 -10.90 -3.60 -1.74
C ILE A 248 -9.89 -2.48 -1.99
N ASN A 249 -9.16 -2.52 -3.10
CA ASN A 249 -8.16 -1.49 -3.43
C ASN A 249 -8.76 -0.11 -3.68
N LEU A 250 -9.94 -0.05 -4.30
CA LEU A 250 -10.67 1.22 -4.48
C LEU A 250 -11.11 1.77 -3.12
N VAL A 251 -11.72 0.95 -2.26
CA VAL A 251 -12.20 1.40 -0.96
C VAL A 251 -11.07 1.89 -0.06
N THR A 252 -9.92 1.22 -0.06
CA THR A 252 -8.80 1.59 0.82
C THR A 252 -8.04 2.83 0.34
N ASN A 253 -7.95 3.08 -0.97
CA ASN A 253 -7.09 4.13 -1.48
C ASN A 253 -7.82 5.33 -2.11
N LEU A 254 -9.02 5.13 -2.66
CA LEU A 254 -9.79 6.20 -3.30
C LEU A 254 -10.09 7.37 -2.34
N PRO A 255 -10.45 7.14 -1.04
CA PRO A 255 -10.66 8.25 -0.11
C PRO A 255 -9.42 9.15 0.00
N TYR A 256 -8.23 8.55 0.03
CA TYR A 256 -6.98 9.29 0.10
C TYR A 256 -6.74 10.12 -1.18
N VAL A 257 -6.90 9.52 -2.36
CA VAL A 257 -6.77 10.24 -3.65
C VAL A 257 -7.76 11.41 -3.73
N ILE A 258 -9.02 11.22 -3.32
CA ILE A 258 -10.02 12.30 -3.30
C ILE A 258 -9.55 13.42 -2.36
N THR A 259 -9.08 13.09 -1.16
CA THR A 259 -8.57 14.12 -0.23
C THR A 259 -7.33 14.83 -0.74
N GLN A 260 -6.48 14.16 -1.52
CA GLN A 260 -5.35 14.80 -2.17
C GLN A 260 -5.81 15.82 -3.22
N ILE A 261 -6.76 15.44 -4.08
CA ILE A 261 -7.31 16.34 -5.09
C ILE A 261 -7.92 17.57 -4.40
N VAL A 262 -8.79 17.35 -3.42
CA VAL A 262 -9.49 18.43 -2.71
C VAL A 262 -8.49 19.32 -1.96
N GLY A 263 -7.54 18.74 -1.22
CA GLY A 263 -6.53 19.47 -0.46
C GLY A 263 -5.53 20.23 -1.33
N LEU A 264 -5.36 19.82 -2.60
CA LEU A 264 -4.54 20.56 -3.57
C LEU A 264 -5.24 21.83 -4.08
N PHE A 265 -6.57 21.77 -4.28
CA PHE A 265 -7.35 22.93 -4.71
C PHE A 265 -7.56 23.93 -3.56
N ASP A 266 -7.92 23.43 -2.39
CA ASP A 266 -8.12 24.23 -1.20
C ASP A 266 -7.66 23.44 0.05
N PRO A 267 -6.50 23.80 0.64
CA PRO A 267 -5.95 23.14 1.81
C PRO A 267 -6.87 23.14 3.03
N THR A 268 -7.84 24.06 3.12
CA THR A 268 -8.74 24.18 4.27
C THR A 268 -9.69 23.00 4.41
N TYR A 269 -9.97 22.28 3.32
CA TYR A 269 -10.80 21.08 3.36
C TYR A 269 -10.09 19.86 3.96
N TYR A 270 -8.75 19.85 3.95
CA TYR A 270 -7.97 18.75 4.53
C TYR A 270 -7.82 18.94 6.05
N THR A 271 -8.97 18.94 6.72
CA THR A 271 -9.08 19.11 8.17
C THR A 271 -8.61 17.87 8.94
N PRO A 272 -8.25 18.00 10.23
CA PRO A 272 -7.96 16.85 11.10
C PRO A 272 -9.04 15.75 11.07
N ARG A 273 -10.31 16.13 10.94
CA ARG A 273 -11.44 15.19 10.85
C ARG A 273 -11.40 14.37 9.57
N VAL A 274 -11.14 15.04 8.43
CA VAL A 274 -11.03 14.36 7.13
C VAL A 274 -9.85 13.39 7.15
N ALA A 275 -8.69 13.85 7.65
CA ALA A 275 -7.50 13.02 7.79
C ALA A 275 -7.72 11.83 8.74
N PHE A 276 -8.51 12.02 9.81
CA PHE A 276 -8.88 10.95 10.74
C PHE A 276 -9.65 9.82 10.05
N PHE A 277 -10.47 10.13 9.03
CA PHE A 277 -11.21 9.10 8.29
C PHE A 277 -10.43 8.54 7.12
N THR A 278 -9.59 9.31 6.42
CA THR A 278 -8.94 8.82 5.19
C THR A 278 -7.65 8.07 5.44
N VAL A 279 -6.85 8.49 6.41
CA VAL A 279 -5.56 7.85 6.72
C VAL A 279 -5.73 6.39 7.18
N PRO A 280 -6.73 6.02 8.00
CA PRO A 280 -6.96 4.61 8.35
C PRO A 280 -7.21 3.71 7.15
N PHE A 281 -7.97 4.16 6.15
CA PHE A 281 -8.25 3.38 4.94
C PHE A 281 -6.96 3.16 4.14
N LEU A 282 -6.12 4.19 4.03
CA LEU A 282 -4.81 4.11 3.41
C LEU A 282 -3.92 3.08 4.13
N VAL A 283 -3.84 3.14 5.46
CA VAL A 283 -3.00 2.21 6.24
C VAL A 283 -3.52 0.76 6.14
N LEU A 284 -4.85 0.56 6.08
CA LEU A 284 -5.45 -0.76 5.87
C LEU A 284 -5.07 -1.39 4.53
N SER A 285 -4.68 -0.60 3.52
CA SER A 285 -4.22 -1.13 2.23
C SER A 285 -3.02 -2.07 2.38
N LEU A 286 -2.10 -1.79 3.31
CA LEU A 286 -0.91 -2.60 3.57
C LEU A 286 -1.25 -4.03 4.02
N TRP A 287 -2.24 -4.12 4.90
CA TRP A 287 -2.76 -5.41 5.36
C TRP A 287 -3.51 -6.14 4.24
N TRP A 288 -4.39 -5.42 3.53
CA TRP A 288 -5.18 -6.00 2.44
C TRP A 288 -4.32 -6.50 1.28
N ASN A 289 -3.24 -5.81 0.93
CA ASN A 289 -2.31 -6.23 -0.12
C ASN A 289 -1.69 -7.60 0.18
N SER A 290 -1.29 -7.82 1.44
CA SER A 290 -0.77 -9.12 1.90
C SER A 290 -1.84 -10.22 1.83
N VAL A 291 -3.09 -9.91 2.23
CA VAL A 291 -4.22 -10.86 2.14
C VAL A 291 -4.55 -11.18 0.68
N ILE A 292 -4.57 -10.17 -0.20
CA ILE A 292 -4.82 -10.32 -1.63
C ILE A 292 -3.73 -11.18 -2.27
N TYR A 293 -2.47 -10.93 -1.94
CA TYR A 293 -1.35 -11.73 -2.42
C TYR A 293 -1.49 -13.21 -2.05
N LEU A 294 -1.88 -13.51 -0.80
CA LEU A 294 -2.16 -14.88 -0.36
C LEU A 294 -3.37 -15.50 -1.07
N GLY A 295 -4.45 -14.73 -1.25
CA GLY A 295 -5.66 -15.18 -1.93
C GLY A 295 -5.48 -15.47 -3.42
N LEU A 296 -4.52 -14.79 -4.05
CA LEU A 296 -4.11 -15.03 -5.43
C LEU A 296 -3.17 -16.23 -5.57
N ASN A 297 -2.37 -16.52 -4.54
CA ASN A 297 -1.33 -17.54 -4.55
C ASN A 297 -1.62 -18.69 -3.57
N GLU A 298 -2.59 -19.53 -3.93
CA GLU A 298 -3.06 -20.63 -3.07
C GLU A 298 -1.94 -21.59 -2.61
N LYS A 299 -0.96 -21.88 -3.48
CA LYS A 299 0.21 -22.70 -3.13
C LYS A 299 1.01 -22.10 -1.96
N ILE A 300 1.19 -20.78 -1.94
CA ILE A 300 1.92 -20.08 -0.87
C ILE A 300 1.09 -20.06 0.40
N TYR A 301 -0.22 -19.84 0.30
CA TYR A 301 -1.13 -19.90 1.45
C TYR A 301 -1.09 -21.27 2.14
N ILE A 302 -1.18 -22.35 1.37
CA ILE A 302 -1.08 -23.72 1.89
C ILE A 302 0.27 -23.91 2.60
N LYS A 303 1.37 -23.51 1.95
CA LYS A 303 2.70 -23.69 2.53
C LYS A 303 2.94 -22.84 3.79
N LEU A 304 2.36 -21.64 3.83
CA LEU A 304 2.39 -20.77 5.01
C LEU A 304 1.65 -21.44 6.17
N LYS A 305 0.46 -22.00 5.93
CA LYS A 305 -0.31 -22.72 6.94
C LYS A 305 0.46 -23.92 7.51
N GLU A 306 1.10 -24.72 6.65
CA GLU A 306 1.97 -25.82 7.08
C GLU A 306 3.11 -25.32 7.97
N THR A 307 3.82 -24.27 7.53
CA THR A 307 4.96 -23.71 8.26
C THR A 307 4.56 -23.16 9.64
N VAL A 308 3.42 -22.48 9.73
CA VAL A 308 2.89 -21.97 11.01
C VAL A 308 2.51 -23.12 11.94
N ASN A 309 1.92 -24.20 11.41
CA ASN A 309 1.61 -25.39 12.20
C ASN A 309 2.87 -26.10 12.71
N GLU A 310 3.91 -26.20 11.87
CA GLU A 310 5.23 -26.74 12.28
C GLU A 310 5.85 -25.92 13.41
N TRP A 311 5.81 -24.59 13.33
CA TRP A 311 6.30 -23.69 14.39
C TRP A 311 5.52 -23.85 15.68
N ARG A 312 4.19 -23.93 15.60
CA ARG A 312 3.33 -24.16 16.77
C ARG A 312 3.65 -25.49 17.44
N ALA A 313 3.79 -26.56 16.66
CA ALA A 313 4.14 -27.89 17.19
C ALA A 313 5.54 -27.91 17.84
N LYS A 314 6.51 -27.21 17.25
CA LYS A 314 7.85 -27.08 17.83
C LYS A 314 7.84 -26.27 19.14
N TYR A 315 7.07 -25.19 19.18
CA TYR A 315 6.92 -24.37 20.39
C TYR A 315 6.30 -25.16 21.54
N VAL A 316 5.21 -25.91 21.27
CA VAL A 316 4.54 -26.75 22.28
C VAL A 316 5.47 -27.83 22.82
N ARG A 317 6.19 -28.55 21.94
CA ARG A 317 7.18 -29.56 22.37
C ARG A 317 8.26 -28.96 23.28
N ASN A 318 8.89 -27.87 22.83
CA ASN A 318 9.91 -27.19 23.62
C ASN A 318 9.41 -26.67 24.98
N HIS A 319 8.12 -26.32 25.08
CA HIS A 319 7.51 -25.87 26.33
C HIS A 319 7.24 -27.03 27.29
N LEU A 320 6.75 -28.17 26.78
CA LEU A 320 6.52 -29.39 27.57
C LEU A 320 7.84 -29.97 28.08
N ASP A 321 8.88 -29.98 27.24
CA ASP A 321 10.23 -30.42 27.64
C ASP A 321 10.77 -29.58 28.81
N ARG A 322 10.48 -28.27 28.85
CA ARG A 322 10.88 -27.39 29.97
C ARG A 322 10.09 -27.63 31.25
N LEU A 323 8.90 -28.20 31.16
CA LEU A 323 8.06 -28.48 32.32
C LEU A 323 8.30 -29.88 32.91
N ASN A 324 9.23 -30.67 32.34
CA ASN A 324 9.45 -32.08 32.69
C ASN A 324 8.16 -32.93 32.66
N ILE A 325 7.16 -32.51 31.88
CA ILE A 325 5.95 -33.30 31.69
C ILE A 325 6.26 -34.28 30.58
N SER A 326 6.69 -35.50 30.95
CA SER A 326 6.75 -36.61 30.00
C SER A 326 5.32 -36.96 29.58
N LEU A 327 4.98 -36.67 28.33
CA LEU A 327 3.70 -37.03 27.71
C LEU A 327 3.54 -38.56 27.58
#